data_AF-A0A349VY45-F1
#
_entry.id   AF-A0A349VY45-F1
#
_cell.length_a   1.000
_cell.length_b   1.000
_cell.length_c   1.000
_cell.angle_alpha   90.00
_cell.angle_beta   90.00
_cell.angle_gamma   90.00
#
_symmetry.space_group_name_H-M   'P 1'
#
loop_
_entity.id
_entity.type
_entity.pdbx_description
1 polymer ?
#
loop_
_entity_poly.entity_id
_entity_poly.type
_entity_poly.pdbx_seq_one_letter_code
_entity_poly.pdbx_strand_id
1 'polypeptide(L)'
;MIAKQRPIYEEQAVGLGTGYLMKFNFKGELIAQLRLGKDSVYHPGGIDFDGQYIWIPVCEYRPHGRSLIYRIDLTTMEAKVEFTVDDAIGALVCDRDRHELVGFNWDAMQFYTWKQQLLDRGKWHLKSISNNNQHFIHFQDGQYVGQGLMICSGVNSFLKDPHAKERIVIGGIQLMDIHTYQSTYTLPIHLISKTGRIMTSNPFYTDVVDGKVCLYFVPDDDQSTLYMYEITNSKS
;
A
#
# COMPACT_ATOMS: atom_id res chain seq x y z
N MET A 1 -6.54 -9.89 -9.42
CA MET A 1 -6.03 -8.63 -8.83
C MET A 1 -6.89 -8.27 -7.64
N ILE A 2 -6.30 -7.67 -6.62
CA ILE A 2 -7.04 -7.18 -5.46
C ILE A 2 -6.80 -5.69 -5.33
N ALA A 3 -7.89 -4.92 -5.36
CA ALA A 3 -7.90 -3.48 -5.24
C ALA A 3 -8.74 -3.08 -4.03
N LYS A 4 -8.58 -1.84 -3.62
CA LYS A 4 -9.29 -1.25 -2.49
C LYS A 4 -9.84 0.08 -2.93
N GLN A 5 -11.03 0.41 -2.47
CA GLN A 5 -11.72 1.61 -2.91
C GLN A 5 -12.54 2.19 -1.78
N ARG A 6 -12.73 3.51 -1.82
CA ARG A 6 -13.74 4.23 -1.05
C ARG A 6 -14.79 4.75 -2.03
N PRO A 7 -16.09 4.50 -1.81
CA PRO A 7 -17.11 5.24 -2.54
C PRO A 7 -17.13 6.70 -2.07
N ILE A 8 -17.14 7.65 -3.01
CA ILE A 8 -17.27 9.08 -2.75
C ILE A 8 -18.77 9.42 -2.68
N TYR A 9 -19.44 9.12 -1.57
CA TYR A 9 -20.71 9.76 -1.25
C TYR A 9 -20.67 10.36 0.16
N GLU A 10 -20.76 11.69 0.19
CA GLU A 10 -20.99 12.61 1.32
C GLU A 10 -19.95 12.67 2.46
N GLU A 11 -19.08 13.67 2.32
CA GLU A 11 -18.56 14.60 3.34
C GLU A 11 -18.30 14.16 4.79
N GLN A 12 -17.03 14.28 5.17
CA GLN A 12 -16.52 15.12 6.27
C GLN A 12 -17.03 14.92 7.71
N ALA A 13 -17.52 13.74 8.08
CA ALA A 13 -17.52 13.34 9.49
C ALA A 13 -16.51 12.23 9.75
N VAL A 14 -15.69 12.41 10.79
CA VAL A 14 -14.90 11.32 11.39
C VAL A 14 -15.87 10.16 11.66
N GLY A 15 -15.80 9.08 10.87
CA GLY A 15 -16.60 7.87 11.09
C GLY A 15 -17.67 7.49 10.06
N LEU A 16 -17.76 8.14 8.89
CA LEU A 16 -18.78 7.79 7.87
C LEU A 16 -18.28 7.04 6.61
N GLY A 17 -16.98 6.72 6.51
CA GLY A 17 -16.49 5.96 5.35
C GLY A 17 -16.72 4.45 5.48
N THR A 18 -16.75 3.75 4.33
CA THR A 18 -16.67 2.29 4.29
C THR A 18 -15.47 1.86 3.46
N GLY A 19 -14.63 1.00 4.04
CA GLY A 19 -13.49 0.41 3.37
C GLY A 19 -13.84 -0.93 2.75
N TYR A 20 -13.39 -1.14 1.51
CA TYR A 20 -13.56 -2.42 0.82
C TYR A 20 -12.24 -2.99 0.34
N LEU A 21 -12.13 -4.31 0.43
CA LEU A 21 -11.20 -5.10 -0.39
C LEU A 21 -12.00 -5.73 -1.53
N MET A 22 -11.54 -5.58 -2.76
CA MET A 22 -12.21 -6.05 -3.97
C MET A 22 -11.28 -6.99 -4.74
N LYS A 23 -11.77 -8.17 -5.08
CA LYS A 23 -11.08 -9.16 -5.93
C LYS A 23 -11.74 -9.14 -7.30
N PHE A 24 -10.96 -8.97 -8.37
CA PHE A 24 -11.46 -8.90 -9.74
C PHE A 24 -10.49 -9.59 -10.71
N ASN A 25 -10.99 -10.00 -11.88
CA ASN A 25 -10.19 -10.61 -12.93
C ASN A 25 -9.59 -9.57 -13.89
N PHE A 26 -8.75 -10.02 -14.83
CA PHE A 26 -8.11 -9.14 -15.82
C PHE A 26 -9.08 -8.50 -16.83
N LYS A 27 -10.34 -8.94 -16.89
CA LYS A 27 -11.40 -8.27 -17.67
C LYS A 27 -12.05 -7.12 -16.89
N GLY A 28 -11.70 -6.94 -15.61
CA GLY A 28 -12.32 -5.96 -14.72
C GLY A 28 -13.59 -6.44 -14.03
N GLU A 29 -13.94 -7.73 -14.15
CA GLU A 29 -15.14 -8.29 -13.51
C GLU A 29 -14.88 -8.52 -12.03
N LEU A 30 -15.75 -7.96 -11.17
CA LEU A 30 -15.70 -8.17 -9.71
C LEU A 30 -16.06 -9.62 -9.37
N ILE A 31 -15.13 -10.31 -8.71
CA ILE A 31 -15.28 -11.71 -8.27
C ILE A 31 -15.80 -11.76 -6.83
N ALA A 32 -15.25 -10.92 -5.94
CA ALA A 32 -15.62 -10.90 -4.53
C ALA A 32 -15.30 -9.53 -3.91
N GLN A 33 -15.99 -9.19 -2.82
CA GLN A 33 -15.70 -8.00 -2.03
C GLN A 33 -15.83 -8.29 -0.53
N LEU A 34 -15.01 -7.63 0.28
CA LEU A 34 -15.05 -7.67 1.73
C LEU A 34 -15.14 -6.26 2.28
N ARG A 35 -16.09 -6.02 3.17
CA ARG A 35 -16.13 -4.80 3.98
C ARG A 35 -15.10 -4.94 5.09
N LEU A 36 -14.21 -3.97 5.21
CA LEU A 36 -13.18 -3.93 6.24
C LEU A 36 -13.32 -2.66 7.06
N GLY A 37 -12.84 -2.73 8.30
CA GLY A 37 -12.88 -1.62 9.23
C GLY A 37 -14.03 -1.66 10.23
N LYS A 38 -13.97 -0.76 11.20
CA LYS A 38 -14.91 -0.62 12.30
C LYS A 38 -14.90 0.83 12.79
N ASP A 39 -16.08 1.40 13.00
CA ASP A 39 -16.26 2.78 13.48
C ASP A 39 -15.47 3.79 12.61
N SER A 40 -14.60 4.60 13.22
CA SER A 40 -13.71 5.56 12.57
C SER A 40 -12.58 4.95 11.72
N VAL A 41 -12.34 3.64 11.85
CA VAL A 41 -11.28 2.93 11.13
C VAL A 41 -11.87 2.33 9.86
N TYR A 42 -11.78 3.05 8.74
CA TYR A 42 -12.46 2.67 7.51
C TYR A 42 -11.60 2.83 6.25
N HIS A 43 -10.32 3.20 6.37
CA HIS A 43 -9.45 3.45 5.22
C HIS A 43 -8.45 2.31 5.02
N PRO A 44 -8.70 1.37 4.08
CA PRO A 44 -7.75 0.32 3.79
C PRO A 44 -6.52 0.90 3.07
N GLY A 45 -5.34 0.42 3.46
CA GLY A 45 -4.04 0.85 2.95
C GLY A 45 -3.39 -0.17 2.00
N GLY A 46 -2.12 0.05 1.65
CA GLY A 46 -1.28 -0.86 0.84
C GLY A 46 -1.27 -2.30 1.34
N ILE A 47 -1.25 -3.25 0.42
CA ILE A 47 -1.39 -4.68 0.73
C ILE A 47 -0.21 -5.47 0.20
N ASP A 48 0.12 -6.58 0.85
CA ASP A 48 1.09 -7.55 0.34
C ASP A 48 0.64 -8.97 0.72
N PHE A 49 1.20 -9.96 0.05
CA PHE A 49 0.91 -11.38 0.22
C PHE A 49 2.12 -12.11 0.79
N ASP A 50 1.94 -12.82 1.91
CA ASP A 50 3.03 -13.55 2.55
C ASP A 50 3.27 -14.95 1.97
N GLY A 51 2.46 -15.38 1.00
CA GLY A 51 2.44 -16.75 0.47
C GLY A 51 1.22 -17.57 0.91
N GLN A 52 0.48 -17.11 1.91
CA GLN A 52 -0.70 -17.76 2.47
C GLN A 52 -1.88 -16.79 2.68
N TYR A 53 -1.62 -15.60 3.23
CA TYR A 53 -2.59 -14.58 3.57
C TYR A 53 -2.25 -13.25 2.92
N ILE A 54 -3.29 -12.49 2.60
CA ILE A 54 -3.16 -11.06 2.31
C ILE A 54 -3.14 -10.30 3.61
N TRP A 55 -2.18 -9.40 3.71
CA TRP A 55 -2.05 -8.46 4.81
C TRP A 55 -2.52 -7.09 4.36
N ILE A 56 -3.44 -6.50 5.12
CA ILE A 56 -3.98 -5.17 4.83
C ILE A 56 -4.14 -4.38 6.12
N PRO A 57 -3.60 -3.15 6.19
CA PRO A 57 -3.93 -2.24 7.27
C PRO A 57 -5.22 -1.52 6.93
N VAL A 58 -6.05 -1.26 7.94
CA VAL A 58 -7.17 -0.33 7.83
C VAL A 58 -6.98 0.70 8.92
N CYS A 59 -6.87 1.97 8.54
CA CYS A 59 -6.61 3.07 9.47
C CYS A 59 -7.76 4.07 9.53
N GLU A 60 -7.73 4.92 10.55
CA GLU A 60 -8.47 6.18 10.51
C GLU A 60 -7.84 7.10 9.45
N TYR A 61 -8.67 7.84 8.72
CA TYR A 61 -8.20 8.73 7.67
C TYR A 61 -7.66 10.06 8.22
N ARG A 62 -6.62 9.99 9.04
CA ARG A 62 -5.87 11.13 9.59
C ARG A 62 -4.49 10.69 10.08
N PRO A 63 -3.49 11.58 10.10
CA PRO A 63 -2.24 11.35 10.82
C PRO A 63 -2.48 11.02 12.30
N HIS A 64 -1.60 10.20 12.90
CA HIS A 64 -1.69 9.77 14.30
C HIS A 64 -3.06 9.15 14.67
N GLY A 65 -3.68 8.48 13.70
CA GLY A 65 -4.90 7.69 13.89
C GLY A 65 -4.61 6.37 14.60
N ARG A 66 -5.58 5.46 14.56
CA ARG A 66 -5.37 4.05 14.92
C ARG A 66 -5.61 3.15 13.71
N SER A 67 -5.07 1.95 13.76
CA SER A 67 -5.20 0.95 12.70
C SER A 67 -5.58 -0.43 13.22
N LEU A 68 -6.32 -1.15 12.40
CA LEU A 68 -6.56 -2.58 12.49
C LEU A 68 -5.71 -3.26 11.42
N ILE A 69 -4.87 -4.21 11.81
CA ILE A 69 -4.10 -5.02 10.88
C ILE A 69 -4.86 -6.31 10.62
N TYR A 70 -5.31 -6.51 9.38
CA TYR A 70 -6.03 -7.70 8.97
C TYR A 70 -5.11 -8.69 8.27
N ARG A 71 -5.36 -9.97 8.51
CA ARG A 71 -4.99 -11.05 7.58
C ARG A 71 -6.23 -11.59 6.89
N ILE A 72 -6.11 -11.95 5.62
CA ILE A 72 -7.22 -12.39 4.78
C ILE A 72 -6.85 -13.67 4.07
N ASP A 73 -7.69 -14.69 4.21
CA ASP A 73 -7.54 -15.95 3.49
C ASP A 73 -8.07 -15.80 2.05
N LEU A 74 -7.20 -16.08 1.07
CA LEU A 74 -7.50 -15.84 -0.35
C LEU A 74 -8.52 -16.80 -0.96
N THR A 75 -8.72 -17.95 -0.34
CA THR A 75 -9.61 -19.01 -0.81
C THR A 75 -11.02 -18.81 -0.27
N THR A 76 -11.13 -18.58 1.04
CA THR A 76 -12.41 -18.40 1.74
C THR A 76 -12.88 -16.95 1.74
N MET A 77 -11.97 -16.00 1.49
CA MET A 77 -12.21 -14.56 1.69
C MET A 77 -12.58 -14.21 3.13
N GLU A 78 -12.16 -15.00 4.13
CA GLU A 78 -12.34 -14.65 5.54
C GLU A 78 -11.30 -13.59 5.97
N ALA A 79 -11.77 -12.50 6.57
CA ALA A 79 -10.92 -11.44 7.12
C ALA A 79 -10.89 -11.50 8.64
N LYS A 80 -9.68 -11.50 9.22
CA LYS A 80 -9.47 -11.49 10.67
C LYS A 80 -8.56 -10.34 11.07
N VAL A 81 -8.99 -9.55 12.05
CA VAL A 81 -8.10 -8.60 12.74
C VAL A 81 -7.07 -9.40 13.53
N GLU A 82 -5.81 -9.26 13.16
CA GLU A 82 -4.70 -9.95 13.80
C GLU A 82 -4.17 -9.16 15.01
N PHE A 83 -4.04 -7.83 14.87
CA PHE A 83 -3.69 -6.93 15.96
C PHE A 83 -4.07 -5.48 15.64
N THR A 84 -3.92 -4.59 16.63
CA THR A 84 -4.20 -3.14 16.51
C THR A 84 -2.93 -2.32 16.70
N VAL A 85 -2.89 -1.13 16.10
CA VAL A 85 -1.76 -0.19 16.20
C VAL A 85 -2.29 1.20 16.51
N ASP A 86 -1.73 1.89 17.51
CA ASP A 86 -2.03 3.31 17.81
C ASP A 86 -1.21 4.26 16.91
N ASP A 87 -1.26 4.01 15.60
CA ASP A 87 -0.85 4.94 14.55
C ASP A 87 -1.66 4.63 13.27
N ALA A 88 -1.67 5.55 12.31
CA ALA A 88 -2.30 5.37 11.01
C ALA A 88 -1.35 4.65 10.05
N ILE A 89 -1.42 3.33 10.01
CA ILE A 89 -0.67 2.47 9.08
C ILE A 89 -1.38 2.47 7.73
N GLY A 90 -0.73 3.04 6.72
CA GLY A 90 -1.25 3.25 5.37
C GLY A 90 -0.82 2.19 4.35
N ALA A 91 0.14 1.32 4.67
CA ALA A 91 0.55 0.18 3.84
C ALA A 91 1.28 -0.89 4.65
N LEU A 92 1.31 -2.12 4.13
CA LEU A 92 2.07 -3.25 4.66
C LEU A 92 2.91 -3.93 3.57
N VAL A 93 4.08 -4.43 3.95
CA VAL A 93 4.95 -5.29 3.14
C VAL A 93 5.36 -6.51 3.97
N CYS A 94 5.31 -7.69 3.36
CA CYS A 94 5.62 -8.96 4.03
C CYS A 94 7.05 -9.38 3.72
N ASP A 95 7.97 -9.20 4.68
CA ASP A 95 9.34 -9.73 4.58
C ASP A 95 9.30 -11.26 4.76
N ARG A 96 9.15 -11.96 3.63
CA ARG A 96 9.01 -13.42 3.59
C ARG A 96 10.30 -14.14 4.00
N ASP A 97 11.47 -13.51 3.83
CA ASP A 97 12.76 -14.10 4.21
C ASP A 97 12.97 -14.11 5.73
N ARG A 98 12.44 -13.11 6.44
CA ARG A 98 12.58 -13.00 7.91
C ARG A 98 11.31 -13.31 8.70
N HIS A 99 10.20 -13.57 8.02
CA HIS A 99 8.86 -13.69 8.59
C HIS A 99 8.50 -12.45 9.42
N GLU A 100 8.69 -11.27 8.82
CA GLU A 100 8.43 -9.98 9.44
C GLU A 100 7.39 -9.22 8.62
N LEU A 101 6.61 -8.36 9.28
CA LEU A 101 5.63 -7.48 8.65
C LEU A 101 6.12 -6.05 8.83
N VAL A 102 6.25 -5.32 7.73
CA VAL A 102 6.67 -3.92 7.74
C VAL A 102 5.47 -3.05 7.40
N GLY A 103 5.09 -2.13 8.28
CA GLY A 103 4.03 -1.16 8.06
C GLY A 103 4.53 0.25 7.90
N PHE A 104 3.88 1.01 7.03
CA PHE A 104 4.22 2.39 6.72
C PHE A 104 3.16 3.25 7.37
N ASN A 105 3.52 4.19 8.25
CA ASN A 105 2.53 5.10 8.79
C ASN A 105 2.11 6.18 7.78
N TRP A 106 1.32 7.16 8.20
CA TRP A 106 0.84 8.23 7.33
C TRP A 106 2.01 8.91 6.60
N ASP A 107 1.85 9.08 5.28
CA ASP A 107 2.89 9.57 4.37
C ASP A 107 4.21 8.77 4.36
N ALA A 108 4.20 7.57 4.94
CA ALA A 108 5.37 6.72 5.18
C ALA A 108 6.50 7.48 5.91
N MET A 109 6.16 8.31 6.90
CA MET A 109 7.16 9.01 7.72
C MET A 109 8.00 8.06 8.56
N GLN A 110 7.41 6.95 8.99
CA GLN A 110 8.04 5.91 9.80
C GLN A 110 7.65 4.52 9.32
N PHE A 111 8.61 3.60 9.44
CA PHE A 111 8.45 2.18 9.20
C PHE A 111 8.37 1.43 10.52
N TYR A 112 7.36 0.60 10.67
CA TYR A 112 7.12 -0.25 11.83
C TYR A 112 7.41 -1.68 11.43
N THR A 113 8.29 -2.37 12.16
CA THR A 113 8.56 -3.79 11.91
C THR A 113 7.95 -4.61 13.04
N TRP A 114 7.10 -5.56 12.70
CA TRP A 114 6.59 -6.57 13.61
C TRP A 114 7.13 -7.95 13.27
N LYS A 115 7.26 -8.78 14.30
CA LYS A 115 7.64 -10.19 14.14
C LYS A 115 6.77 -11.08 15.02
N GLN A 116 6.42 -12.25 14.51
CA GLN A 116 5.77 -13.27 15.33
C GLN A 116 6.77 -13.87 16.33
N GLN A 117 6.33 -14.04 17.58
CA GLN A 117 7.06 -14.79 18.58
C GLN A 117 6.41 -16.18 18.76
N LEU A 118 7.14 -17.22 18.38
CA LEU A 118 6.66 -18.61 18.49
C LEU A 118 6.30 -19.00 19.93
N LEU A 119 7.08 -18.51 20.91
CA LEU A 119 6.85 -18.77 22.33
C LEU A 119 5.57 -18.12 22.88
N ASP A 120 5.05 -17.07 22.23
CA ASP A 120 3.79 -16.42 22.60
C ASP A 120 2.68 -16.79 21.62
N ARG A 121 2.56 -18.09 21.31
CA ARG A 121 1.48 -18.64 20.46
C ARG A 121 1.37 -17.95 19.09
N GLY A 122 2.49 -17.48 18.54
CA GLY A 122 2.53 -16.81 17.24
C GLY A 122 2.02 -15.37 17.25
N LYS A 123 1.89 -14.72 18.41
CA LYS A 123 1.52 -13.30 18.46
C LYS A 123 2.57 -12.42 17.81
N TRP A 124 2.09 -11.35 17.17
CA TRP A 124 2.91 -10.29 16.60
C TRP A 124 3.36 -9.30 17.67
N HIS A 125 4.66 -9.02 17.68
CA HIS A 125 5.28 -8.06 18.58
C HIS A 125 6.01 -6.99 17.77
N LEU A 126 5.91 -5.74 18.23
CA LEU A 126 6.68 -4.64 17.64
C LEU A 126 8.16 -4.88 17.92
N LYS A 127 8.94 -4.98 16.85
CA LYS A 127 10.40 -5.18 16.89
C LYS A 127 11.14 -3.85 16.83
N SER A 128 10.70 -2.94 15.96
CA SER A 128 11.35 -1.64 15.78
C SER A 128 10.44 -0.63 15.10
N ILE A 129 10.72 0.65 15.33
CA ILE A 129 10.22 1.78 14.55
C ILE A 129 11.44 2.50 13.99
N SER A 130 11.43 2.86 12.71
CA SER A 130 12.52 3.57 12.04
C SER A 130 11.98 4.75 11.25
N ASN A 131 12.68 5.87 11.27
CA ASN A 131 12.29 7.03 10.47
C ASN A 131 12.61 6.78 8.99
N ASN A 132 11.69 7.19 8.12
CA ASN A 132 11.96 7.27 6.71
C ASN A 132 12.74 8.56 6.42
N ASN A 133 13.95 8.42 5.87
CA ASN A 133 14.78 9.57 5.47
C ASN A 133 14.57 10.00 4.01
N GLN A 134 13.60 9.39 3.31
CA GLN A 134 13.18 9.74 1.95
C GLN A 134 11.83 10.44 2.00
N HIS A 135 11.81 11.73 1.68
CA HIS A 135 10.58 12.54 1.76
C HIS A 135 10.04 12.95 0.38
N PHE A 136 10.70 12.53 -0.71
CA PHE A 136 10.27 12.95 -2.04
C PHE A 136 8.98 12.25 -2.49
N ILE A 137 8.73 11.02 -2.04
CA ILE A 137 7.52 10.24 -2.34
C ILE A 137 6.91 9.77 -1.01
N HIS A 138 5.61 9.99 -0.83
CA HIS A 138 4.87 9.39 0.28
C HIS A 138 4.35 8.03 -0.18
N PHE A 139 4.93 6.94 0.33
CA PHE A 139 4.57 5.59 -0.10
C PHE A 139 3.13 5.25 0.33
N GLN A 140 2.34 4.76 -0.62
CA GLN A 140 0.93 4.38 -0.41
C GLN A 140 0.69 2.88 -0.61
N ASP A 141 1.65 2.18 -1.23
CA ASP A 141 1.65 0.73 -1.44
C ASP A 141 3.09 0.23 -1.57
N GLY A 142 3.29 -1.07 -1.34
CA GLY A 142 4.59 -1.71 -1.52
C GLY A 142 4.47 -3.23 -1.62
N GLN A 143 5.43 -3.86 -2.29
CA GLN A 143 5.47 -5.30 -2.46
C GLN A 143 6.87 -5.84 -2.15
N TYR A 144 6.94 -6.93 -1.39
CA TYR A 144 8.19 -7.65 -1.22
C TYR A 144 8.57 -8.38 -2.50
N VAL A 145 9.81 -8.19 -2.96
CA VAL A 145 10.32 -8.77 -4.22
C VAL A 145 11.45 -9.79 -4.00
N GLY A 146 11.71 -10.17 -2.75
CA GLY A 146 12.72 -11.16 -2.36
C GLY A 146 14.10 -10.56 -2.08
N GLN A 147 14.98 -11.36 -1.48
CA GLN A 147 16.39 -10.98 -1.21
C GLN A 147 16.52 -9.73 -0.33
N GLY A 148 15.59 -9.54 0.59
CA GLY A 148 15.55 -8.34 1.46
C GLY A 148 15.15 -7.06 0.73
N LEU A 149 14.57 -7.14 -0.47
CA LEU A 149 14.15 -5.98 -1.25
C LEU A 149 12.63 -5.84 -1.31
N MET A 150 12.17 -4.59 -1.32
CA MET A 150 10.78 -4.22 -1.56
C MET A 150 10.69 -3.12 -2.62
N ILE A 151 9.60 -3.12 -3.39
CA ILE A 151 9.26 -2.04 -4.32
C ILE A 151 8.09 -1.26 -3.74
N CYS A 152 8.30 0.03 -3.49
CA CYS A 152 7.30 0.94 -2.93
C CYS A 152 6.84 1.94 -3.98
N SER A 153 5.53 2.20 -4.03
CA SER A 153 4.90 3.17 -4.93
C SER A 153 4.17 4.23 -4.14
N GLY A 154 4.18 5.46 -4.64
CA GLY A 154 3.43 6.53 -4.01
C GLY A 154 3.47 7.84 -4.78
N VAL A 155 3.00 8.88 -4.13
CA VAL A 155 2.94 10.24 -4.67
C VAL A 155 3.32 11.25 -3.62
N ASN A 156 3.77 12.43 -4.02
CA ASN A 156 3.85 13.58 -3.13
C ASN A 156 3.38 14.84 -3.87
N SER A 157 2.95 15.86 -3.13
CA SER A 157 2.48 17.12 -3.68
C SER A 157 3.29 18.30 -3.14
N PHE A 158 3.86 19.09 -4.06
CA PHE A 158 4.72 20.22 -3.76
C PHE A 158 4.06 21.51 -4.22
N LEU A 159 4.30 22.62 -3.51
CA LEU A 159 3.99 23.93 -4.05
C LEU A 159 4.96 24.23 -5.20
N LYS A 160 4.46 24.79 -6.30
CA LYS A 160 5.29 25.22 -7.43
C LYS A 160 6.32 26.29 -7.02
N ASP A 161 5.91 27.18 -6.13
CA ASP A 161 6.71 28.20 -5.46
C ASP A 161 6.02 28.54 -4.10
N PRO A 162 6.69 29.23 -3.16
CA PRO A 162 6.13 29.50 -1.83
C PRO A 162 4.79 30.26 -1.79
N HIS A 163 4.38 30.91 -2.88
CA HIS A 163 3.14 31.67 -3.00
C HIS A 163 2.12 31.02 -3.94
N ALA A 164 2.45 29.87 -4.54
CA ALA A 164 1.58 29.16 -5.46
C ALA A 164 0.30 28.69 -4.75
N LYS A 165 -0.83 28.82 -5.45
CA LYS A 165 -2.10 28.20 -5.04
C LYS A 165 -2.23 26.75 -5.51
N GLU A 166 -1.52 26.41 -6.58
CA GLU A 166 -1.54 25.09 -7.20
C GLU A 166 -0.40 24.22 -6.68
N ARG A 167 -0.69 22.92 -6.51
CA ARG A 167 0.30 21.91 -6.15
C ARG A 167 0.67 21.09 -7.37
N ILE A 168 1.96 20.79 -7.50
CA ILE A 168 2.50 19.82 -8.45
C ILE A 168 2.52 18.47 -7.73
N VAL A 169 1.81 17.49 -8.28
CA VAL A 169 1.82 16.12 -7.76
C VAL A 169 2.82 15.30 -8.57
N ILE A 170 3.75 14.65 -7.89
CA ILE A 170 4.80 13.83 -8.51
C ILE A 170 4.62 12.39 -8.02
N GLY A 171 4.62 11.45 -8.96
CA GLY A 171 4.61 10.03 -8.69
C GLY A 171 6.01 9.44 -8.69
N GLY A 172 6.19 8.32 -8.01
CA GLY A 172 7.45 7.61 -8.03
C GLY A 172 7.36 6.19 -7.51
N ILE A 173 8.35 5.40 -7.93
CA ILE A 173 8.56 4.03 -7.47
C ILE A 173 9.99 3.93 -6.97
N GLN A 174 10.19 3.23 -5.86
CA GLN A 174 11.52 3.00 -5.28
C GLN A 174 11.73 1.52 -5.00
N LEU A 175 12.90 1.01 -5.39
CA LEU A 175 13.42 -0.27 -4.89
C LEU A 175 14.23 0.03 -3.63
N MET A 176 13.88 -0.62 -2.53
CA MET A 176 14.46 -0.35 -1.21
C MET A 176 14.89 -1.65 -0.55
N ASP A 177 15.97 -1.59 0.24
CA ASP A 177 16.30 -2.62 1.20
C ASP A 177 15.33 -2.52 2.39
N ILE A 178 14.59 -3.60 2.66
CA ILE A 178 13.52 -3.63 3.67
C ILE A 178 14.05 -3.60 5.12
N HIS A 179 15.34 -3.85 5.32
CA HIS A 179 15.94 -3.92 6.66
C HIS A 179 16.60 -2.60 7.07
N THR A 180 17.08 -1.83 6.09
CA THR A 180 17.76 -0.54 6.27
C THR A 180 16.92 0.65 5.80
N TYR A 181 15.87 0.39 5.03
CA TYR A 181 15.01 1.38 4.37
C TYR A 181 15.77 2.33 3.43
N GLN A 182 16.94 1.91 2.95
CA GLN A 182 17.70 2.65 1.95
C GLN A 182 17.22 2.31 0.54
N SER A 183 16.99 3.35 -0.26
CA SER A 183 16.62 3.18 -1.67
C SER A 183 17.84 2.80 -2.51
N THR A 184 17.74 1.68 -3.22
CA THR A 184 18.73 1.24 -4.21
C THR A 184 18.48 1.90 -5.56
N TYR A 185 17.20 2.09 -5.93
CA TYR A 185 16.79 2.78 -7.14
C TYR A 185 15.55 3.63 -6.87
N THR A 186 15.50 4.81 -7.49
CA THR A 186 14.37 5.72 -7.45
C THR A 186 13.99 6.12 -8.87
N LEU A 187 12.74 5.90 -9.24
CA LEU A 187 12.20 6.20 -10.55
C LEU A 187 11.05 7.21 -10.43
N PRO A 188 11.20 8.43 -10.95
CA PRO A 188 10.07 9.34 -11.10
C PRO A 188 9.11 8.79 -12.16
N ILE A 189 7.82 8.75 -11.84
CA ILE A 189 6.77 8.29 -12.75
C ILE A 189 5.86 9.46 -13.09
N HIS A 190 5.78 9.77 -14.39
CA HIS A 190 4.96 10.86 -14.95
C HIS A 190 3.67 10.34 -15.60
N LEU A 191 3.37 9.05 -15.43
CA LEU A 191 2.16 8.44 -15.96
C LEU A 191 0.92 8.93 -15.19
N ILE A 192 -0.16 9.14 -15.93
CA ILE A 192 -1.44 9.64 -15.41
C ILE A 192 -2.55 8.73 -15.94
N SER A 193 -3.55 8.46 -15.10
CA SER A 193 -4.75 7.72 -15.47
C SER A 193 -5.67 8.53 -16.38
N LYS A 194 -6.74 7.91 -16.87
CA LYS A 194 -7.75 8.58 -17.70
C LYS A 194 -8.51 9.69 -16.95
N THR A 195 -8.55 9.63 -15.61
CA THR A 195 -9.22 10.63 -14.77
C THR A 195 -8.30 11.79 -14.39
N GLY A 196 -7.01 11.75 -14.77
CA GLY A 196 -6.03 12.76 -14.39
C GLY A 196 -5.25 12.44 -13.11
N ARG A 197 -5.45 11.27 -12.51
CA ARG A 197 -4.75 10.86 -11.29
C ARG A 197 -3.36 10.31 -11.57
N ILE A 198 -2.40 10.61 -10.69
CA ILE A 198 -1.03 10.09 -10.82
C ILE A 198 -1.05 8.57 -10.67
N MET A 199 -0.42 7.87 -11.62
CA MET A 199 -0.49 6.42 -11.77
C MET A 199 -0.02 5.65 -10.52
N THR A 200 0.99 6.17 -9.82
CA THR A 200 1.61 5.54 -8.65
C THR A 200 0.81 5.69 -7.36
N SER A 201 -0.38 6.31 -7.42
CA SER A 201 -1.34 6.24 -6.33
C SER A 201 -1.74 4.79 -6.08
N ASN A 202 -2.14 4.46 -4.85
CA ASN A 202 -2.67 3.13 -4.58
C ASN A 202 -3.99 2.88 -5.34
N PRO A 203 -4.31 1.61 -5.64
CA PRO A 203 -3.53 0.38 -5.43
C PRO A 203 -2.40 0.18 -6.45
N PHE A 204 -1.29 -0.37 -5.98
CA PHE A 204 -0.13 -0.78 -6.78
C PHE A 204 0.29 -2.22 -6.45
N TYR A 205 0.65 -2.99 -7.48
CA TYR A 205 1.24 -4.32 -7.34
C TYR A 205 2.36 -4.50 -8.37
N THR A 206 3.32 -5.37 -8.06
CA THR A 206 4.38 -5.76 -8.97
C THR A 206 4.62 -7.25 -8.87
N ASP A 207 4.98 -7.85 -10.00
CA ASP A 207 5.36 -9.27 -10.10
C ASP A 207 6.45 -9.46 -11.15
N VAL A 208 7.07 -10.63 -11.17
CA VAL A 208 7.96 -11.05 -12.25
C VAL A 208 7.27 -12.11 -13.08
N VAL A 209 6.88 -11.73 -14.30
CA VAL A 209 6.23 -12.62 -15.27
C VAL A 209 7.20 -12.89 -16.42
N ASP A 210 7.51 -14.17 -16.66
CA ASP A 210 8.44 -14.60 -17.71
C ASP A 210 9.81 -13.87 -17.70
N GLY A 211 10.33 -13.61 -16.49
CA GLY A 211 11.61 -12.93 -16.30
C GLY A 211 11.58 -11.42 -16.46
N LYS A 212 10.39 -10.81 -16.54
CA LYS A 212 10.21 -9.36 -16.68
C LYS A 212 9.41 -8.79 -15.52
N VAL A 213 9.78 -7.58 -15.08
CA VAL A 213 9.05 -6.88 -14.02
C VAL A 213 7.77 -6.29 -14.62
N CYS A 214 6.63 -6.73 -14.12
CA CYS A 214 5.31 -6.23 -14.48
C CYS A 214 4.74 -5.40 -13.33
N LEU A 215 4.27 -4.19 -13.65
CA LEU A 215 3.67 -3.25 -12.71
C LEU A 215 2.17 -3.13 -13.02
N TYR A 216 1.36 -3.12 -11.97
CA TYR A 216 -0.10 -3.06 -12.05
C TYR A 216 -0.62 -1.90 -11.21
N PHE A 217 -1.50 -1.09 -11.77
CA PHE A 217 -2.06 0.09 -11.10
C PHE A 217 -3.57 0.17 -11.27
N VAL A 218 -4.27 0.64 -10.25
CA VAL A 218 -5.71 0.94 -10.29
C VAL A 218 -5.97 2.29 -9.60
N PRO A 219 -5.33 3.39 -10.06
CA PRO A 219 -5.19 4.61 -9.26
C PRO A 219 -6.51 5.35 -9.02
N ASP A 220 -7.52 5.13 -9.88
CA ASP A 220 -8.78 5.88 -9.88
C ASP A 220 -9.76 5.39 -8.80
N ASP A 221 -10.56 6.30 -8.26
CA ASP A 221 -11.70 5.97 -7.39
C ASP A 221 -13.00 5.81 -8.21
N ASP A 222 -14.03 5.22 -7.59
CA ASP A 222 -15.33 4.80 -8.16
C ASP A 222 -15.28 3.93 -9.43
N GLN A 223 -14.93 4.49 -10.58
CA GLN A 223 -14.77 3.76 -11.85
C GLN A 223 -13.28 3.65 -12.21
N SER A 224 -12.71 2.48 -11.98
CA SER A 224 -11.26 2.29 -12.14
C SER A 224 -10.89 1.46 -13.36
N THR A 225 -9.71 1.76 -13.92
CA THR A 225 -9.07 0.96 -14.97
C THR A 225 -7.85 0.23 -14.39
N LEU A 226 -7.69 -1.06 -14.71
CA LEU A 226 -6.44 -1.77 -14.46
C LEU A 226 -5.42 -1.41 -15.53
N TYR A 227 -4.34 -0.75 -15.13
CA TYR A 227 -3.19 -0.48 -15.98
C TYR A 227 -2.12 -1.53 -15.74
N MET A 228 -1.51 -2.02 -16.82
CA MET A 228 -0.45 -3.02 -16.80
C MET A 228 0.73 -2.51 -17.61
N TYR A 229 1.90 -2.45 -16.98
CA TYR A 229 3.15 -2.03 -17.61
C TYR A 229 4.20 -3.10 -17.44
N GLU A 230 5.03 -3.29 -18.46
CA GLU A 230 6.21 -4.13 -18.42
C GLU A 230 7.44 -3.23 -18.43
N ILE A 231 8.35 -3.40 -17.47
CA ILE A 231 9.64 -2.74 -17.51
C ILE A 231 10.47 -3.41 -18.59
N THR A 232 10.81 -2.66 -19.63
CA THR A 232 11.71 -3.10 -20.68
C THR A 232 13.06 -2.43 -20.49
N ASN A 233 14.14 -3.20 -20.61
CA ASN A 233 15.46 -2.61 -20.80
C ASN A 233 15.50 -2.06 -22.21
N SER A 234 15.33 -0.75 -22.37
CA SER A 234 15.72 -0.10 -23.62
C SER A 234 17.23 -0.27 -23.75
N LYS A 235 17.68 -1.19 -24.60
CA LYS A 235 19.03 -1.09 -25.16
C LYS A 235 19.05 0.22 -25.93
N SER A 236 19.71 1.24 -25.37
CA SER A 236 20.24 2.36 -26.14
C SER A 236 21.37 1.86 -27.02
#